data_AF-A0A9D1G4Q8-F1
#
_entry.id   AF-A0A9D1G4Q8-F1
#
_cell.length_a   1.000
_cell.length_b   1.000
_cell.length_c   1.000
_cell.angle_alpha   90.00
_cell.angle_beta   90.00
_cell.angle_gamma   90.00
#
_symmetry.space_group_name_H-M   'P 1'
#
loop_
_entity.id
_entity.type
_entity.pdbx_description
1 polymer ?
#
loop_
_entity_poly.entity_id
_entity_poly.type
_entity_poly.pdbx_seq_one_letter_code
_entity_poly.pdbx_strand_id
1 'polypeptide(L)' 'MITVFNRQELFVTQSMEQYAKVSAALDAAGIEYYAKAFGRSSQFGERSHRGSLGQVAALDNFYKVYVKK' A
#
# COMPACT_ATOMS: atom_id res chain seq x y z
N MET A 1 8.04 18.69 14.84
CA MET A 1 7.43 17.45 15.36
C MET A 1 7.29 16.47 14.21
N ILE A 2 8.06 15.39 14.20
CA ILE A 2 8.07 14.40 13.11
C ILE A 2 6.79 13.56 13.23
N THR A 3 5.79 13.84 12.38
CA THR A 3 4.45 13.23 12.35
C THR A 3 4.41 11.74 11.97
N VAL A 4 5.57 11.11 11.79
CA VAL A 4 5.70 9.73 11.30
C VAL A 4 5.11 8.70 12.27
N PHE A 5 5.06 9.02 13.58
CA PHE A 5 4.59 8.10 14.63
C PHE A 5 3.17 8.35 15.13
N ASN A 6 2.47 9.40 14.67
CA ASN A 6 1.08 9.66 15.09
C ASN A 6 0.06 8.94 14.20
N ARG A 7 0.39 7.72 13.79
CA ARG A 7 -0.42 6.86 12.95
C ARG A 7 -0.24 5.40 13.35
N GLN A 8 -1.32 4.64 13.33
CA GLN A 8 -1.32 3.21 13.60
C GLN A 8 -1.57 2.46 12.28
N GLU A 9 -0.79 1.41 12.02
CA GLU A 9 -1.03 0.53 10.87
C GLU A 9 -2.31 -0.28 11.13
N LEU A 10 -3.30 -0.14 10.24
CA LEU A 10 -4.58 -0.84 10.36
C LEU A 10 -4.48 -2.22 9.70
N PHE A 11 -4.02 -2.28 8.45
CA PHE A 11 -3.89 -3.52 7.69
C PHE A 11 -2.98 -3.36 6.46
N VAL A 12 -2.52 -4.52 5.95
CA VAL A 12 -1.74 -4.65 4.71
C VAL A 12 -2.41 -5.67 3.81
N THR A 13 -2.72 -5.30 2.57
CA THR A 13 -3.34 -6.21 1.59
C THR A 13 -2.66 -6.13 0.23
N GLN A 14 -2.67 -7.23 -0.52
CA GLN A 14 -2.29 -7.24 -1.94
C GLN A 14 -3.52 -7.17 -2.86
N SER A 15 -4.72 -7.36 -2.31
CA SER A 15 -5.97 -7.29 -3.06
C SER A 15 -6.50 -5.85 -3.11
N MET A 16 -6.62 -5.31 -4.32
CA MET A 16 -7.22 -3.99 -4.55
C MET A 16 -8.68 -3.93 -4.11
N GLU A 17 -9.44 -5.02 -4.28
CA GLU A 17 -10.84 -5.09 -3.85
C GLU A 17 -10.98 -4.98 -2.33
N GLN A 18 -10.09 -5.63 -1.58
CA GLN A 18 -10.08 -5.54 -0.13
C GLN A 18 -9.70 -4.13 0.33
N TYR A 19 -8.69 -3.51 -0.31
CA TYR A 19 -8.35 -2.12 -0.07
C TYR A 19 -9.54 -1.18 -0.29
N ALA A 20 -10.23 -1.31 -1.43
CA ALA A 20 -11.39 -0.47 -1.78
C ALA A 20 -12.56 -0.62 -0.81
N LYS A 21 -12.84 -1.85 -0.34
CA LYS A 21 -13.88 -2.09 0.68
C LYS A 21 -13.56 -1.40 2.00
N VAL A 22 -12.31 -1.50 2.46
CA VAL A 22 -11.91 -0.91 3.74
C VAL A 22 -11.80 0.61 3.64
N SER A 23 -11.27 1.16 2.54
CA SER A 23 -11.23 2.61 2.34
C SER A 23 -12.63 3.21 2.32
N ALA A 24 -13.58 2.59 1.60
CA ALA A 24 -14.97 3.03 1.58
C ALA A 24 -15.63 2.97 2.98
N ALA A 25 -15.32 1.95 3.79
CA ALA A 25 -15.82 1.86 5.16
C ALA A 25 -15.22 2.94 6.07
N LEU A 26 -13.93 3.26 5.91
CA LEU A 26 -13.26 4.33 6.65
C LEU A 26 -13.79 5.71 6.28
N ASP A 27 -14.03 5.95 4.99
CA ASP A 27 -14.66 7.18 4.48
C ASP A 27 -16.08 7.34 5.04
N ALA A 28 -16.89 6.26 5.02
CA ALA A 28 -18.24 6.27 5.58
C ALA A 28 -18.26 6.52 7.09
N ALA A 29 -17.22 6.10 7.82
CA ALA A 29 -17.06 6.34 9.25
C ALA A 29 -16.46 7.73 9.58
N GLY A 30 -16.05 8.51 8.57
CA GLY A 30 -15.39 9.81 8.76
C GLY A 30 -14.02 9.73 9.42
N ILE A 31 -13.33 8.59 9.30
CA ILE A 31 -12.03 8.35 9.94
C ILE A 31 -10.92 8.82 8.99
N GLU A 32 -10.07 9.74 9.45
CA GLU A 32 -8.89 10.15 8.69
C GLU A 32 -7.89 8.97 8.57
N TYR A 33 -7.64 8.53 7.35
CA TYR A 33 -6.66 7.50 7.04
C TYR A 33 -5.63 7.95 6.01
N TYR A 34 -4.48 7.30 6.04
CA TYR A 34 -3.39 7.46 5.08
C TYR A 34 -3.10 6.12 4.43
N ALA A 35 -3.25 6.04 3.11
CA ALA A 35 -2.93 4.84 2.35
C ALA A 35 -1.60 4.99 1.61
N LYS A 36 -0.79 3.93 1.60
CA LYS A 36 0.45 3.86 0.82
C LYS A 36 0.50 2.54 0.05
N ALA A 37 0.55 2.64 -1.27
CA ALA A 37 0.94 1.53 -2.12
C ALA A 37 2.48 1.41 -2.13
N PHE A 38 2.99 0.19 -2.00
CA PHE A 38 4.41 -0.12 -2.13
C PHE A 38 4.55 -1.40 -2.95
N GLY A 39 5.43 -1.35 -3.96
CA GLY A 39 5.77 -2.52 -4.76
C GLY A 39 7.27 -2.64 -4.94
N ARG A 40 7.76 -3.87 -5.06
CA ARG A 40 9.20 -4.16 -5.22
C ARG A 40 9.77 -3.64 -6.54
N SER A 41 8.92 -3.30 -7.50
CA SER A 41 9.30 -2.82 -8.84
C SER A 41 9.66 -1.34 -8.92
N SER A 42 9.49 -0.56 -7.84
CA SER A 42 9.76 0.87 -7.87
C SER A 42 10.76 1.30 -6.80
N GLN A 43 12.05 1.09 -7.04
CA GLN A 43 13.10 2.04 -6.63
C GLN A 43 14.46 1.72 -7.32
N PHE A 44 14.75 2.56 -8.32
CA PHE A 44 16.07 3.02 -8.80
C PHE A 44 17.02 2.10 -9.59
N GLY A 45 17.33 2.58 -10.80
CA GLY A 45 18.70 2.75 -11.28
C GLY A 45 19.26 1.59 -12.12
N GLU A 46 19.54 1.86 -13.39
CA GLU A 46 20.41 1.11 -14.30
C GLU A 46 20.44 -0.44 -14.21
N ARG A 47 20.06 -1.06 -15.33
CA ARG A 47 20.43 -2.42 -15.74
C ARG A 47 19.92 -3.55 -14.83
N SER A 48 18.88 -4.20 -15.35
CA SER A 48 19.13 -5.53 -15.89
C SER A 48 18.08 -5.87 -16.95
N HIS A 49 18.55 -5.99 -18.20
CA HIS A 49 17.88 -6.69 -19.28
C HIS A 49 17.74 -8.19 -18.95
N ARG A 50 17.04 -8.53 -17.87
CA ARG A 50 16.67 -9.90 -17.54
C ARG A 50 15.16 -9.93 -17.49
N GLY A 51 14.59 -10.45 -18.58
CA GLY A 51 13.15 -10.61 -18.72
C GLY A 51 12.55 -11.22 -17.46
N SER A 52 11.43 -10.65 -17.03
CA SER A 52 10.63 -11.16 -15.92
C SER A 52 9.99 -12.49 -16.33
N LEU A 53 10.76 -13.57 -16.24
CA LEU A 53 10.22 -14.93 -16.28
C LEU A 53 9.77 -15.29 -14.86
N GLY A 54 8.47 -15.20 -14.63
CA GLY A 54 7.83 -15.72 -13.41
C GLY A 54 7.45 -14.70 -12.34
N GLN A 55 7.56 -13.37 -12.58
CA GLN A 55 6.93 -12.43 -11.65
C GLN A 55 5.45 -12.27 -11.99
N VAL A 56 4.60 -12.63 -11.05
CA VAL A 56 3.17 -12.36 -11.12
C VAL A 56 2.97 -10.89 -10.74
N ALA A 57 2.81 -10.02 -11.74
CA ALA A 57 2.62 -8.58 -11.55
C ALA A 57 1.45 -8.24 -10.59
N ALA A 58 0.47 -9.14 -10.46
CA ALA A 58 -0.66 -8.99 -9.53
C ALA A 58 -0.25 -9.04 -8.04
N LEU A 59 0.86 -9.69 -7.68
CA LEU A 59 1.34 -9.80 -6.29
C LEU A 59 2.37 -8.71 -5.93
N ASP A 60 2.69 -7.85 -6.89
CA ASP A 60 3.81 -6.92 -6.77
C ASP A 60 3.43 -5.67 -5.97
N ASN A 61 2.13 -5.35 -5.90
CA ASN A 61 1.59 -4.19 -5.21
C ASN A 61 0.98 -4.59 -3.86
N PHE A 62 1.51 -4.00 -2.79
CA PHE A 62 0.93 -4.06 -1.47
C PHE A 62 0.35 -2.69 -1.09
N TYR A 63 -0.82 -2.71 -0.47
CA TYR A 63 -1.53 -1.55 0.06
C TYR A 63 -1.44 -1.58 1.58
N LYS A 64 -0.79 -0.57 2.16
CA LYS A 64 -0.74 -0.33 3.60
C LYS A 64 -1.68 0.82 3.94
N VAL A 65 -2.56 0.61 4.90
CA VAL A 65 -3.45 1.66 5.41
C VAL A 65 -3.09 1.98 6.85
N TYR A 66 -2.98 3.26 7.14
CA TYR A 66 -2.69 3.82 8.44
C TYR A 66 -3.86 4.69 8.89
N VAL A 67 -4.20 4.66 10.17
CA VAL A 67 -5.21 5.53 10.77
C VAL A 67 -4.54 6.44 11.79
N LYS A 68 -5.05 7.66 11.95
CA LYS A 68 -4.56 8.62 12.94
C LYS A 68 -4.87 8.13 14.36
N LYS A 69 -3.93 8.30 15.29
CA LYS A 69 -4.17 8.08 16.72
C LYS A 69 -4.99 9.22 17.32
#